data_AF-A0A842RSB5-F1
#
_entry.id   AF-A0A842RSB5-F1
#
_cell.length_a   1.000
_cell.length_b   1.000
_cell.length_c   1.000
_cell.angle_alpha   90.00
_cell.angle_beta   90.00
_cell.angle_gamma   90.00
#
_symmetry.space_group_name_H-M   'P 1'
#
loop_
_entity.id
_entity.type
_entity.pdbx_description
1 polymer ?
#
loop_
_entity_poly.entity_id
_entity_poly.type
_entity_poly.pdbx_seq_one_letter_code
_entity_poly.pdbx_strand_id
1 'polypeptide(L)'
;MSDENQGNNEQDDNENQEEGIKRPTIPPPKIQAPKIKPPQSAPPSKGPSSPPPAPKAPSPPSMGSTPPPQPSQPAQPTVQAPSGPSQQEYDSLQSTLQQKESKIQELQNKINELNEQNSGLNSLLLEKDQKISELNSKLKDIEGNIQNFENQINQLSNEKAQLQSQIPKIQSRVNQLEQENMSLQQEIAPLQSQLNQLQEEVAYKERRIEELKEPKAVMPSSLAGSNKSQSSSFGSSSSMGSTSNGSSGQSMGTSISDTGRKTCPNCGATANAIKEVEDKSKIISYIPKPTYAKKNICTKCGFEF
;
A
#
# COMPACT_ATOMS: atom_id res chain seq x y z
N MET A 1 -60.98 6.05 2.49
CA MET A 1 -62.09 5.15 2.15
C MET A 1 -61.49 3.82 1.67
N SER A 2 -61.10 2.89 2.54
CA SER A 2 -60.99 2.96 4.02
C SER A 2 -60.11 1.80 4.52
N ASP A 3 -59.37 2.05 5.60
CA ASP A 3 -59.31 1.29 6.88
C ASP A 3 -59.46 -0.26 6.80
N GLU A 4 -58.69 -1.13 7.50
CA GLU A 4 -57.82 -1.05 8.70
C GLU A 4 -56.57 -1.94 8.44
N ASN A 5 -55.34 -1.72 8.93
CA ASN A 5 -54.79 -1.59 10.28
C ASN A 5 -54.92 -2.82 11.23
N GLN A 6 -54.00 -3.78 11.07
CA GLN A 6 -53.49 -4.68 12.13
C GLN A 6 -52.16 -5.32 11.64
N GLY A 7 -51.14 -5.53 12.46
CA GLY A 7 -51.02 -5.16 13.88
C GLY A 7 -50.28 -6.16 14.78
N ASN A 8 -49.23 -6.84 14.30
CA ASN A 8 -48.45 -7.79 15.12
C ASN A 8 -47.03 -7.30 15.38
N ASN A 9 -46.75 -6.91 16.63
CA ASN A 9 -45.41 -6.98 17.20
C ASN A 9 -45.23 -8.39 17.79
N GLU A 10 -44.14 -9.06 17.43
CA GLU A 10 -43.44 -10.00 18.32
C GLU A 10 -41.95 -9.66 18.26
N GLN A 11 -41.25 -9.84 19.39
CA GLN A 11 -40.13 -8.98 19.76
C GLN A 11 -39.02 -9.77 20.46
N ASP A 12 -37.77 -9.45 20.11
CA ASP A 12 -36.50 -9.69 20.82
C ASP A 12 -36.27 -11.06 21.50
N ASP A 13 -35.55 -11.95 20.81
CA ASP A 13 -34.44 -12.76 21.37
C ASP A 13 -33.62 -13.31 20.17
N ASN A 14 -32.39 -12.86 19.91
CA ASN A 14 -31.15 -13.14 20.64
C ASN A 14 -30.67 -14.60 20.55
N GLU A 15 -29.85 -14.92 19.53
CA GLU A 15 -28.53 -15.51 19.81
C GLU A 15 -27.55 -15.47 18.62
N ASN A 16 -26.35 -14.95 18.92
CA ASN A 16 -25.05 -15.11 18.29
C ASN A 16 -24.89 -16.14 17.13
N GLN A 17 -24.66 -15.65 15.91
CA GLN A 17 -24.03 -16.43 14.83
C GLN A 17 -22.77 -15.74 14.30
N GLU A 18 -21.68 -15.81 15.06
CA GLU A 18 -20.32 -15.72 14.51
C GLU A 18 -20.05 -16.94 13.60
N GLU A 19 -20.60 -16.95 12.38
CA GLU A 19 -20.12 -17.83 11.30
C GLU A 19 -18.71 -17.39 10.90
N GLY A 20 -17.72 -17.87 11.67
CA GLY A 20 -16.31 -17.64 11.40
C GLY A 20 -15.94 -18.20 10.03
N ILE A 21 -15.83 -17.32 9.04
CA ILE A 21 -15.55 -17.66 7.63
C ILE A 21 -14.17 -18.31 7.55
N LYS A 22 -14.14 -19.65 7.69
CA LYS A 22 -12.95 -20.50 7.54
C LYS A 22 -12.56 -20.53 6.07
N ARG A 23 -11.90 -19.45 5.63
CA ARG A 23 -11.30 -19.27 4.32
C ARG A 23 -10.55 -20.55 3.92
N PRO A 24 -10.99 -21.29 2.88
CA PRO A 24 -10.38 -22.58 2.57
C PRO A 24 -8.90 -22.40 2.23
N THR A 25 -8.01 -22.87 3.12
CA THR A 25 -6.57 -22.90 2.88
C THR A 25 -6.25 -24.04 1.91
N ILE A 26 -6.63 -23.85 0.65
CA ILE A 26 -6.21 -24.70 -0.46
C ILE A 26 -4.67 -24.60 -0.51
N PRO A 27 -3.93 -25.70 -0.27
CA PRO A 27 -2.48 -25.66 -0.38
C PRO A 27 -2.11 -25.33 -1.84
N PRO A 28 -1.08 -24.50 -2.08
CA PRO A 28 -0.71 -24.14 -3.45
C PRO A 28 -0.42 -25.42 -4.25
N PRO A 29 -0.94 -25.54 -5.49
CA PRO A 29 -0.72 -26.73 -6.29
C PRO A 29 0.77 -26.94 -6.49
N LYS A 30 1.26 -28.14 -6.21
CA LYS A 30 2.66 -28.53 -6.44
C LYS A 30 2.90 -28.68 -7.95
N ILE A 31 3.00 -27.54 -8.64
CA ILE A 31 3.45 -27.44 -10.02
C ILE A 31 4.91 -27.92 -10.03
N GLN A 32 5.10 -29.20 -10.35
CA GLN A 32 6.42 -29.72 -10.64
C GLN A 32 6.91 -29.00 -11.90
N ALA A 33 8.01 -28.26 -11.79
CA ALA A 33 8.61 -27.61 -12.95
C ALA A 33 8.87 -28.67 -14.03
N PRO A 34 8.39 -28.46 -15.28
CA PRO A 34 8.61 -29.44 -16.34
C PRO A 34 10.12 -29.62 -16.52
N LYS A 35 10.59 -30.87 -16.56
CA LYS A 35 11.98 -31.21 -16.85
C LYS A 35 12.27 -30.97 -18.33
N ILE A 36 12.35 -29.70 -18.71
CA ILE A 36 12.86 -29.23 -19.99
C ILE A 36 14.29 -29.77 -20.10
N LYS A 37 14.51 -30.74 -21.01
CA LYS A 37 15.87 -31.15 -21.37
C LYS A 37 16.61 -29.92 -21.89
N PRO A 38 17.90 -29.75 -21.60
CA PRO A 38 18.70 -28.70 -22.24
C PRO A 38 18.53 -28.78 -23.77
N PRO A 39 18.36 -27.65 -24.47
CA PRO A 39 18.33 -27.67 -25.93
C PRO A 39 19.63 -28.29 -26.43
N GLN A 40 19.51 -29.30 -27.30
CA GLN A 40 20.69 -29.90 -27.92
C GLN A 40 21.40 -28.80 -28.73
N SER A 41 22.69 -28.63 -28.47
CA SER A 41 23.51 -27.60 -29.12
C SER A 41 23.37 -27.73 -30.64
N ALA A 42 22.97 -26.65 -31.31
CA ALA A 42 22.79 -26.66 -32.76
C ALA A 42 24.10 -27.07 -33.45
N PRO A 43 24.07 -27.95 -34.46
CA PRO A 43 25.25 -28.27 -35.24
C PRO A 43 25.75 -27.00 -35.96
N PRO A 44 27.07 -26.84 -36.14
CA PRO A 44 27.64 -25.62 -36.72
C PRO A 44 27.10 -25.37 -38.12
N SER A 45 26.67 -24.13 -38.38
CA SER A 45 26.11 -23.69 -39.65
C SER A 45 27.16 -23.76 -40.76
N LYS A 46 27.05 -24.79 -41.61
CA LYS A 46 27.68 -24.74 -42.93
C LYS A 46 27.00 -23.64 -43.73
N GLY A 47 27.79 -22.68 -44.21
CA GLY A 47 27.32 -21.55 -45.02
C GLY A 47 26.68 -22.00 -46.35
N PRO A 48 26.07 -21.07 -47.10
CA PRO A 48 25.34 -21.40 -48.32
C PRO A 48 26.25 -22.10 -49.34
N SER A 49 25.90 -23.34 -49.68
CA SER A 49 26.54 -24.06 -50.78
C SER A 49 26.27 -23.34 -52.11
N SER A 50 27.31 -23.21 -52.93
CA SER A 50 27.26 -22.54 -54.23
C SER A 50 26.23 -23.15 -55.19
N PRO A 51 25.64 -22.35 -56.10
CA PRO A 51 24.65 -22.83 -57.07
C PRO A 51 25.25 -23.88 -58.03
N PRO A 52 24.41 -24.77 -58.60
CA PRO A 52 24.87 -25.81 -59.51
C PRO A 52 25.39 -25.24 -60.84
N PRO A 53 26.38 -25.88 -61.49
CA PRO A 53 26.89 -25.44 -62.79
C PRO A 53 25.85 -25.65 -63.90
N ALA A 54 25.82 -24.72 -64.85
CA ALA A 54 24.92 -24.79 -66.00
C ALA A 54 25.23 -25.99 -66.92
N PRO A 55 24.23 -26.57 -67.61
CA PRO A 55 24.44 -27.66 -68.56
C PRO A 55 25.26 -27.18 -69.77
N LYS A 56 26.29 -27.94 -70.15
CA LYS A 56 27.08 -27.66 -71.36
C LYS A 56 26.28 -28.04 -72.61
N ALA A 57 26.24 -27.12 -73.58
CA ALA A 57 25.73 -27.41 -74.92
C ALA A 57 26.68 -28.36 -75.68
N PRO A 58 26.16 -29.25 -76.55
CA PRO A 58 26.98 -30.10 -77.41
C PRO A 58 27.65 -29.28 -78.53
N SER A 59 28.86 -29.69 -78.93
CA SER A 59 29.61 -29.07 -80.04
C SER A 59 29.35 -29.80 -81.37
N PRO A 60 29.45 -29.11 -82.53
CA PRO A 60 29.18 -29.71 -83.84
C PRO A 60 30.28 -30.68 -84.30
N PRO A 61 29.95 -31.66 -85.17
CA PRO A 61 30.96 -32.52 -85.80
C PRO A 61 31.80 -31.74 -86.81
N SER A 62 33.08 -32.12 -86.97
CA SER A 62 34.02 -31.50 -87.91
C SER A 62 34.32 -32.40 -89.11
N MET A 63 34.69 -31.79 -90.22
CA MET A 63 34.91 -32.46 -91.51
C MET A 63 36.19 -33.31 -91.51
N GLY A 64 36.10 -34.52 -92.09
CA GLY A 64 37.27 -35.33 -92.48
C GLY A 64 37.36 -35.45 -94.00
N SER A 65 38.56 -35.29 -94.57
CA SER A 65 38.78 -35.22 -96.02
C SER A 65 39.91 -36.14 -96.48
N THR A 66 39.61 -37.10 -97.35
CA THR A 66 40.58 -37.95 -98.10
C THR A 66 39.93 -38.48 -99.40
N PRO A 67 40.69 -38.99 -100.40
CA PRO A 67 40.36 -38.78 -101.82
C PRO A 67 39.60 -39.92 -102.56
N PRO A 68 39.07 -39.65 -103.77
CA PRO A 68 38.38 -40.59 -104.67
C PRO A 68 39.29 -41.14 -105.80
N PRO A 69 38.79 -41.91 -106.80
CA PRO A 69 38.04 -43.18 -106.72
C PRO A 69 38.59 -44.25 -107.70
N GLN A 70 37.97 -45.46 -107.75
CA GLN A 70 38.05 -46.36 -108.92
C GLN A 70 36.67 -46.99 -109.24
N PRO A 71 36.35 -47.35 -110.52
CA PRO A 71 34.97 -47.58 -110.94
C PRO A 71 34.58 -49.04 -111.22
N SER A 72 33.30 -49.37 -110.96
CA SER A 72 32.48 -50.42 -111.60
C SER A 72 31.03 -50.21 -111.16
N GLN A 73 30.21 -49.55 -112.00
CA GLN A 73 29.19 -50.16 -112.89
C GLN A 73 27.85 -50.49 -112.19
N PRO A 74 26.71 -50.49 -112.92
CA PRO A 74 25.50 -49.87 -112.39
C PRO A 74 24.39 -50.83 -111.92
N ALA A 75 23.66 -50.40 -110.89
CA ALA A 75 22.30 -50.85 -110.62
C ALA A 75 21.45 -49.70 -110.04
N GLN A 76 20.28 -49.48 -110.62
CA GLN A 76 19.15 -48.74 -110.04
C GLN A 76 18.01 -49.76 -109.75
N PRO A 77 17.00 -49.43 -108.93
CA PRO A 77 16.92 -48.36 -107.93
C PRO A 77 16.38 -48.82 -106.56
N THR A 78 16.73 -48.12 -105.49
CA THR A 78 15.83 -47.95 -104.34
C THR A 78 16.08 -46.61 -103.67
N VAL A 79 15.05 -45.77 -103.59
CA VAL A 79 15.12 -44.49 -102.86
C VAL A 79 14.75 -44.75 -101.40
N GLN A 80 15.73 -44.68 -100.51
CA GLN A 80 15.48 -44.48 -99.08
C GLN A 80 16.01 -43.09 -98.74
N ALA A 81 15.09 -42.14 -98.57
CA ALA A 81 15.43 -40.80 -98.12
C ALA A 81 15.97 -40.84 -96.67
N PRO A 82 16.90 -39.96 -96.28
CA PRO A 82 17.25 -39.79 -94.89
C PRO A 82 16.04 -39.22 -94.14
N SER A 83 15.30 -40.10 -93.46
CA SER A 83 14.19 -39.70 -92.60
C SER A 83 14.74 -38.93 -91.40
N GLY A 84 14.72 -37.60 -91.49
CA GLY A 84 14.74 -36.75 -90.31
C GLY A 84 13.54 -37.04 -89.40
N PRO A 85 13.53 -36.49 -88.17
CA PRO A 85 12.44 -36.71 -87.23
C PRO A 85 11.10 -36.39 -87.88
N SER A 86 10.15 -37.30 -87.71
CA SER A 86 8.82 -37.23 -88.30
C SER A 86 8.06 -36.00 -87.80
N GLN A 87 7.09 -35.52 -88.58
CA GLN A 87 6.25 -34.39 -88.17
C GLN A 87 5.59 -34.62 -86.79
N GLN A 88 5.21 -35.86 -86.51
CA GLN A 88 4.62 -36.26 -85.22
C GLN A 88 5.59 -36.10 -84.03
N GLU A 89 6.90 -36.30 -84.24
CA GLU A 89 7.91 -36.07 -83.20
C GLU A 89 8.11 -34.57 -82.94
N TYR A 90 8.05 -33.73 -83.99
CA TYR A 90 8.05 -32.27 -83.85
C TYR A 90 6.82 -31.77 -83.10
N ASP A 91 5.62 -32.22 -83.47
CA ASP A 91 4.36 -31.82 -82.83
C ASP A 91 4.31 -32.27 -81.35
N SER A 92 4.83 -33.47 -81.07
CA SER A 92 4.99 -34.01 -79.71
C SER A 92 5.98 -33.20 -78.86
N LEU A 93 7.12 -32.81 -79.44
CA LEU A 93 8.12 -31.98 -78.76
C LEU A 93 7.60 -30.55 -78.51
N GLN A 94 6.85 -29.98 -79.45
CA GLN A 94 6.18 -28.68 -79.32
C GLN A 94 5.16 -28.69 -78.18
N SER A 95 4.33 -29.73 -78.09
CA SER A 95 3.38 -29.95 -76.99
C SER A 95 4.10 -30.09 -75.63
N THR A 96 5.18 -30.87 -75.60
CA THR A 96 6.03 -31.05 -74.41
C THR A 96 6.68 -29.73 -73.95
N LEU A 97 7.06 -28.85 -74.89
CA LEU A 97 7.56 -27.51 -74.60
C LEU A 97 6.48 -26.63 -73.97
N GLN A 98 5.27 -26.57 -74.54
CA GLN A 98 4.15 -25.81 -73.98
C GLN A 98 3.77 -26.30 -72.57
N GLN A 99 3.78 -27.61 -72.33
CA GLN A 99 3.52 -28.16 -70.99
C GLN A 99 4.60 -27.74 -69.98
N LYS A 100 5.88 -27.74 -70.37
CA LYS A 100 6.98 -27.30 -69.51
C LYS A 100 6.94 -25.80 -69.23
N GLU A 101 6.63 -24.98 -70.22
CA GLU A 101 6.50 -23.53 -70.08
C GLU A 101 5.37 -23.17 -69.09
N SER A 102 4.18 -23.78 -69.25
CA SER A 102 3.09 -23.67 -68.27
C SER A 102 3.52 -24.06 -66.86
N LYS A 103 4.33 -25.12 -66.71
CA LYS A 103 4.84 -25.56 -65.41
C LYS A 103 5.89 -24.61 -64.81
N ILE A 104 6.72 -23.97 -65.65
CA ILE A 104 7.68 -22.95 -65.22
C ILE A 104 6.92 -21.73 -64.65
N GLN A 105 5.88 -21.27 -65.33
CA GLN A 105 5.06 -20.14 -64.88
C GLN A 105 4.31 -20.45 -63.56
N GLU A 106 3.75 -21.66 -63.42
CA GLU A 106 3.14 -22.11 -62.15
C GLU A 106 4.16 -22.11 -60.99
N LEU A 107 5.38 -22.61 -61.24
CA LEU A 107 6.43 -22.65 -60.22
C LEU A 107 6.96 -21.25 -59.88
N GLN A 108 7.07 -20.34 -60.86
CA GLN A 108 7.45 -18.94 -60.62
C GLN A 108 6.42 -18.21 -59.74
N ASN A 109 5.13 -18.37 -60.04
CA ASN A 109 4.07 -17.80 -59.22
C ASN A 109 4.13 -18.33 -57.78
N LYS A 110 4.37 -19.63 -57.60
CA LYS A 110 4.50 -20.24 -56.27
C LYS A 110 5.78 -19.83 -55.52
N ILE A 111 6.88 -19.54 -56.23
CA ILE A 111 8.09 -18.96 -55.64
C ILE A 111 7.81 -17.54 -55.13
N ASN A 112 7.07 -16.73 -55.88
CA ASN A 112 6.68 -15.38 -55.47
C ASN A 112 5.79 -15.41 -54.21
N GLU A 113 4.74 -16.24 -54.21
CA GLU A 113 3.86 -16.45 -53.05
C GLU A 113 4.65 -16.87 -51.79
N LEU A 114 5.58 -17.83 -51.92
CA LEU A 114 6.42 -18.27 -50.81
C LEU A 114 7.41 -17.19 -50.33
N ASN A 115 7.90 -16.32 -51.23
CA ASN A 115 8.76 -15.19 -50.86
C ASN A 115 7.97 -14.12 -50.08
N GLU A 116 6.73 -13.82 -50.49
CA GLU A 116 5.84 -12.91 -49.77
C GLU A 116 5.48 -13.46 -48.38
N GLN A 117 5.13 -14.75 -48.28
CA GLN A 117 4.88 -15.43 -47.01
C GLN A 117 6.11 -15.41 -46.08
N ASN A 118 7.32 -15.69 -46.61
CA ASN A 118 8.56 -15.59 -45.82
C ASN A 118 8.83 -14.15 -45.35
N SER A 119 8.57 -13.13 -46.17
CA SER A 119 8.73 -11.72 -45.79
C SER A 119 7.77 -11.32 -44.66
N GLY A 120 6.51 -11.75 -44.74
CA GLY A 120 5.51 -11.57 -43.68
C GLY A 120 5.89 -12.27 -42.37
N LEU A 121 6.36 -13.53 -42.45
CA LEU A 121 6.80 -14.30 -41.28
C LEU A 121 8.04 -13.67 -40.61
N ASN A 122 9.03 -13.22 -41.38
CA ASN A 122 10.20 -12.51 -40.84
C ASN A 122 9.81 -11.20 -40.14
N SER A 123 8.85 -10.46 -40.70
CA SER A 123 8.34 -9.21 -40.10
C SER A 123 7.62 -9.48 -38.78
N LEU A 124 6.78 -10.53 -38.73
CA LEU A 124 6.08 -10.97 -37.52
C LEU A 124 7.04 -11.48 -36.43
N LEU A 125 8.08 -12.22 -36.82
CA LEU A 125 9.11 -12.71 -35.90
C LEU A 125 9.83 -11.55 -35.21
N LEU A 126 10.26 -10.54 -35.99
CA LEU A 126 10.92 -9.34 -35.47
C LEU A 126 10.01 -8.52 -34.54
N GLU A 127 8.71 -8.43 -34.83
CA GLU A 127 7.72 -7.84 -33.91
C GLU A 127 7.62 -8.62 -32.59
N LYS A 128 7.64 -9.96 -32.63
CA LYS A 128 7.57 -10.78 -31.40
C LYS A 128 8.86 -10.72 -30.59
N ASP A 129 10.04 -10.68 -31.22
CA ASP A 129 11.32 -10.50 -30.53
C ASP A 129 11.40 -9.15 -29.81
N GLN A 130 10.93 -8.07 -30.45
CA GLN A 130 10.77 -6.76 -29.80
C GLN A 130 9.83 -6.84 -28.59
N LYS A 131 8.69 -7.54 -28.74
CA LYS A 131 7.73 -7.72 -27.64
C LYS A 131 8.29 -8.53 -26.47
N ILE A 132 9.07 -9.57 -26.75
CA ILE A 132 9.78 -10.37 -25.74
C ILE A 132 10.80 -9.49 -25.00
N SER A 133 11.56 -8.65 -25.71
CA SER A 133 12.52 -7.72 -25.12
C SER A 133 11.86 -6.68 -24.19
N GLU A 134 10.72 -6.09 -24.60
CA GLU A 134 9.91 -5.23 -23.72
C GLU A 134 9.45 -5.95 -22.45
N LEU A 135 8.92 -7.18 -22.59
CA LEU A 135 8.33 -7.93 -21.49
C LEU A 135 9.41 -8.39 -20.50
N ASN A 136 10.57 -8.82 -20.98
CA ASN A 136 11.72 -9.15 -20.13
C ASN A 136 12.24 -7.92 -19.36
N SER A 137 12.23 -6.74 -19.99
CA SER A 137 12.62 -5.48 -19.32
C SER A 137 11.63 -5.15 -18.19
N LYS A 138 10.33 -5.17 -18.48
CA LYS A 138 9.27 -4.92 -17.47
C LYS A 138 9.26 -5.95 -16.34
N LEU A 139 9.57 -7.21 -16.65
CA LEU A 139 9.69 -8.28 -15.65
C LEU A 139 10.83 -7.97 -14.67
N LYS A 140 12.01 -7.59 -15.17
CA LYS A 140 13.16 -7.18 -14.35
C LYS A 140 12.88 -5.93 -13.51
N ASP A 141 12.16 -4.96 -14.06
CA ASP A 141 11.73 -3.77 -13.31
C ASP A 141 10.77 -4.15 -12.17
N ILE A 142 9.85 -5.09 -12.40
CA ILE A 142 8.93 -5.61 -11.38
C ILE A 142 9.68 -6.40 -10.30
N GLU A 143 10.65 -7.25 -10.67
CA GLU A 143 11.51 -7.98 -9.71
C GLU A 143 12.30 -7.01 -8.80
N GLY A 144 12.88 -5.95 -9.37
CA GLY A 144 13.58 -4.92 -8.59
C GLY A 144 12.65 -4.15 -7.63
N ASN A 145 11.41 -3.87 -8.06
CA ASN A 145 10.41 -3.25 -7.20
C ASN A 145 9.94 -4.19 -6.07
N ILE A 146 9.78 -5.49 -6.34
CA ILE A 146 9.46 -6.49 -5.30
C ILE A 146 10.55 -6.51 -4.23
N GLN A 147 11.82 -6.62 -4.62
CA GLN A 147 12.94 -6.60 -3.67
C GLN A 147 13.00 -5.30 -2.84
N ASN A 148 12.64 -4.15 -3.44
CA ASN A 148 12.56 -2.89 -2.71
C ASN A 148 11.44 -2.92 -1.65
N PHE A 149 10.23 -3.36 -2.01
CA PHE A 149 9.12 -3.49 -1.06
C PHE A 149 9.36 -4.53 0.03
N GLU A 150 10.01 -5.66 -0.27
CA GLU A 150 10.42 -6.65 0.73
C GLU A 150 11.39 -6.05 1.76
N ASN A 151 12.36 -5.25 1.33
CA ASN A 151 13.27 -4.53 2.22
C ASN A 151 12.54 -3.49 3.08
N GLN A 152 11.60 -2.73 2.51
CA GLN A 152 10.77 -1.77 3.27
C GLN A 152 9.88 -2.47 4.31
N ILE A 153 9.26 -3.60 3.96
CA ILE A 153 8.45 -4.42 4.88
C ILE A 153 9.31 -4.92 6.05
N ASN A 154 10.53 -5.39 5.78
CA ASN A 154 11.46 -5.83 6.82
C ASN A 154 11.88 -4.68 7.75
N GLN A 155 12.15 -3.49 7.21
CA GLN A 155 12.46 -2.29 8.01
C GLN A 155 11.30 -1.89 8.92
N LEU A 156 10.09 -1.76 8.37
CA LEU A 156 8.88 -1.39 9.13
C LEU A 156 8.48 -2.46 10.15
N SER A 157 8.72 -3.74 9.87
CA SER A 157 8.51 -4.84 10.82
C SER A 157 9.45 -4.74 12.02
N ASN A 158 10.73 -4.44 11.77
CA ASN A 158 11.72 -4.23 12.83
C ASN A 158 11.41 -2.99 13.68
N GLU A 159 11.04 -1.86 13.05
CA GLU A 159 10.63 -0.64 13.76
C GLU A 159 9.39 -0.89 14.63
N LYS A 160 8.36 -1.57 14.07
CA LYS A 160 7.16 -1.97 14.81
C LYS A 160 7.51 -2.84 16.03
N ALA A 161 8.39 -3.83 15.88
CA ALA A 161 8.83 -4.67 16.98
C ALA A 161 9.59 -3.87 18.06
N GLN A 162 10.45 -2.92 17.66
CA GLN A 162 11.14 -2.02 18.58
C GLN A 162 10.15 -1.14 19.36
N LEU A 163 9.17 -0.51 18.70
CA LEU A 163 8.13 0.30 19.33
C LEU A 163 7.25 -0.53 20.28
N GLN A 164 6.83 -1.74 19.86
CA GLN A 164 6.10 -2.68 20.71
C GLN A 164 6.91 -3.08 21.96
N SER A 165 8.24 -3.16 21.87
CA SER A 165 9.12 -3.41 23.03
C SER A 165 9.31 -2.20 23.98
N GLN A 166 8.96 -0.99 23.54
CA GLN A 166 9.07 0.24 24.33
C GLN A 166 7.80 0.51 25.14
N ILE A 167 6.61 0.22 24.59
CA ILE A 167 5.31 0.39 25.26
C ILE A 167 5.30 -0.15 26.71
N PRO A 168 5.66 -1.43 27.00
CA PRO A 168 5.61 -1.96 28.36
C PRO A 168 6.66 -1.33 29.30
N LYS A 169 7.78 -0.84 28.76
CA LYS A 169 8.81 -0.12 29.55
C LYS A 169 8.30 1.25 29.98
N ILE A 170 7.62 1.97 29.07
CA ILE A 170 7.00 3.26 29.35
C ILE A 170 5.85 3.08 30.35
N GLN A 171 4.97 2.10 30.14
CA GLN A 171 3.90 1.76 31.09
C GLN A 171 4.45 1.41 32.48
N SER A 172 5.51 0.60 32.56
CA SER A 172 6.16 0.30 33.84
C SER A 172 6.73 1.55 34.53
N ARG A 173 7.32 2.49 33.78
CA ARG A 173 7.83 3.74 34.35
C ARG A 173 6.71 4.71 34.78
N VAL A 174 5.58 4.73 34.07
CA VAL A 174 4.37 5.49 34.47
C VAL A 174 3.86 4.94 35.81
N ASN A 175 3.61 3.63 35.90
CA ASN A 175 3.11 3.00 37.13
C ASN A 175 4.05 3.25 38.34
N GLN A 176 5.37 3.25 38.13
CA GLN A 176 6.35 3.62 39.16
C GLN A 176 6.21 5.07 39.62
N LEU A 177 6.11 6.01 38.67
CA LEU A 177 5.96 7.44 38.95
C LEU A 177 4.62 7.75 39.64
N GLU A 178 3.56 7.03 39.32
CA GLU A 178 2.27 7.13 40.00
C GLU A 178 2.36 6.65 41.46
N GLN A 179 3.06 5.52 41.72
CA GLN A 179 3.31 5.04 43.08
C GLN A 179 4.21 5.99 43.89
N GLU A 180 5.27 6.51 43.28
CA GLU A 180 6.17 7.51 43.85
C GLU A 180 5.40 8.79 44.25
N ASN A 181 4.53 9.28 43.37
CA ASN A 181 3.69 10.45 43.61
C ASN A 181 2.63 10.19 44.71
N MET A 182 2.03 8.99 44.76
CA MET A 182 1.13 8.61 45.85
C MET A 182 1.84 8.55 47.22
N SER A 183 3.09 8.06 47.30
CA SER A 183 3.88 8.07 48.54
C SER A 183 4.11 9.51 49.01
N LEU A 184 4.60 10.37 48.12
CA LEU A 184 4.88 11.77 48.43
C LEU A 184 3.60 12.53 48.86
N GLN A 185 2.45 12.25 48.25
CA GLN A 185 1.16 12.80 48.69
C GLN A 185 0.76 12.33 50.10
N GLN A 186 1.02 11.07 50.45
CA GLN A 186 0.77 10.55 51.81
C GLN A 186 1.75 11.12 52.84
N GLU A 187 2.97 11.47 52.45
CA GLU A 187 3.99 12.09 53.32
C GLU A 187 3.71 13.58 53.59
N ILE A 188 3.08 14.31 52.66
CA ILE A 188 2.76 15.74 52.82
C ILE A 188 1.83 16.00 54.02
N ALA A 189 0.78 15.19 54.21
CA ALA A 189 -0.21 15.41 55.27
C ALA A 189 0.36 15.34 56.71
N PRO A 190 1.13 14.31 57.13
CA PRO A 190 1.75 14.29 58.45
C PRO A 190 2.82 15.39 58.62
N LEU A 191 3.56 15.75 57.57
CA LEU A 191 4.52 16.86 57.63
C LEU A 191 3.81 18.22 57.86
N GLN A 192 2.68 18.45 57.20
CA GLN A 192 1.83 19.63 57.46
C GLN A 192 1.30 19.64 58.90
N SER A 193 0.89 18.48 59.42
CA SER A 193 0.43 18.35 60.82
C SER A 193 1.54 18.67 61.82
N GLN A 194 2.75 18.13 61.61
CA GLN A 194 3.93 18.44 62.44
C GLN A 194 4.32 19.92 62.39
N LEU A 195 4.25 20.54 61.21
CA LEU A 195 4.53 21.98 61.04
C LEU A 195 3.56 22.83 61.87
N ASN A 196 2.26 22.53 61.79
CA ASN A 196 1.23 23.22 62.60
C ASN A 196 1.47 23.04 64.10
N GLN A 197 1.78 21.82 64.57
CA GLN A 197 2.09 21.55 65.98
C GLN A 197 3.32 22.31 66.48
N LEU A 198 4.40 22.36 65.69
CA LEU A 198 5.59 23.15 66.00
C LEU A 198 5.29 24.65 66.05
N GLN A 199 4.43 25.15 65.15
CA GLN A 199 4.04 26.55 65.11
C GLN A 199 3.17 26.95 66.31
N GLU A 200 2.27 26.06 66.77
CA GLU A 200 1.54 26.24 68.03
C GLU A 200 2.46 26.20 69.26
N GLU A 201 3.44 25.29 69.29
CA GLU A 201 4.40 25.19 70.39
C GLU A 201 5.30 26.43 70.48
N VAL A 202 5.74 26.98 69.34
CA VAL A 202 6.48 28.25 69.27
C VAL A 202 5.62 29.40 69.80
N ALA A 203 4.39 29.56 69.30
CA ALA A 203 3.48 30.61 69.76
C ALA A 203 3.14 30.51 71.27
N TYR A 204 3.08 29.30 71.82
CA TYR A 204 2.95 29.09 73.27
C TYR A 204 4.21 29.54 74.03
N LYS A 205 5.41 29.14 73.56
CA LYS A 205 6.69 29.53 74.16
C LYS A 205 6.91 31.05 74.11
N GLU A 206 6.54 31.71 73.02
CA GLU A 206 6.59 33.17 72.89
C GLU A 206 5.71 33.89 73.93
N ARG A 207 4.44 33.49 74.07
CA ARG A 207 3.55 34.03 75.13
C ARG A 207 4.12 33.81 76.53
N ARG A 208 4.71 32.63 76.79
CA ARG A 208 5.30 32.31 78.09
C ARG A 208 6.58 33.09 78.36
N ILE A 209 7.36 33.40 77.34
CA ILE A 209 8.50 34.33 77.43
C ILE A 209 8.02 35.74 77.78
N GLU A 210 6.92 36.21 77.19
CA GLU A 210 6.39 37.55 77.49
C GLU A 210 5.81 37.64 78.91
N GLU A 211 5.03 36.65 79.37
CA GLU A 211 4.54 36.56 80.76
C GLU A 211 5.69 36.55 81.80
N LEU A 212 6.87 36.04 81.41
CA LEU A 212 8.06 36.01 82.26
C LEU A 212 8.92 37.28 82.18
N LYS A 213 8.69 38.16 81.20
CA LYS A 213 9.28 39.52 81.14
C LYS A 213 8.48 40.54 81.95
N GLU A 214 7.15 40.37 82.04
CA GLU A 214 6.32 41.27 82.84
C GLU A 214 6.67 41.15 84.34
N PRO A 215 6.96 42.26 85.04
CA PRO A 215 7.39 42.23 86.44
C PRO A 215 6.24 41.84 87.35
N LYS A 216 6.22 40.56 87.73
CA LYS A 216 5.16 39.93 88.54
C LYS A 216 5.11 40.48 89.97
N ALA A 217 4.32 41.54 90.17
CA ALA A 217 4.10 42.14 91.48
C ALA A 217 3.41 41.15 92.43
N VAL A 218 4.01 40.91 93.60
CA VAL A 218 3.47 40.01 94.63
C VAL A 218 3.52 40.71 95.99
N MET A 219 2.35 41.10 96.50
CA MET A 219 1.92 41.01 97.92
C MET A 219 0.42 41.34 97.99
N PRO A 220 -0.41 40.57 98.73
CA PRO A 220 -1.84 40.85 98.89
C PRO A 220 -2.13 41.69 100.14
N SER A 221 -3.08 42.63 100.03
CA SER A 221 -3.75 43.24 101.18
C SER A 221 -5.23 42.84 101.19
N SER A 222 -5.61 42.06 102.20
CA SER A 222 -7.03 41.85 102.55
C SER A 222 -7.63 43.15 103.13
N LEU A 223 -8.98 43.20 103.21
CA LEU A 223 -9.82 44.26 103.81
C LEU A 223 -10.19 45.47 102.91
N ALA A 224 -11.16 45.29 102.01
CA ALA A 224 -12.12 46.33 101.63
C ALA A 224 -13.40 45.76 100.96
N GLY A 225 -14.56 46.38 101.20
CA GLY A 225 -15.68 46.44 100.24
C GLY A 225 -16.57 45.19 100.06
N SER A 226 -17.43 44.87 101.03
CA SER A 226 -18.55 43.93 100.83
C SER A 226 -19.77 44.60 100.16
N ASN A 227 -20.62 43.78 99.51
CA ASN A 227 -21.98 44.09 99.01
C ASN A 227 -22.06 44.94 97.70
N LYS A 228 -23.10 44.81 96.85
CA LYS A 228 -24.41 44.15 97.05
C LYS A 228 -25.04 43.58 95.75
N SER A 229 -25.51 42.33 95.83
CA SER A 229 -26.67 41.68 95.20
C SER A 229 -27.15 41.96 93.75
N GLN A 230 -27.35 40.84 93.00
CA GLN A 230 -28.58 40.49 92.23
C GLN A 230 -28.92 41.26 90.92
N SER A 231 -29.60 40.69 89.90
CA SER A 231 -30.12 39.32 89.68
C SER A 231 -30.32 38.98 88.18
N SER A 232 -30.65 37.71 87.92
CA SER A 232 -31.64 37.22 86.92
C SER A 232 -31.46 37.47 85.40
N SER A 233 -30.96 36.42 84.73
CA SER A 233 -31.74 35.51 83.84
C SER A 233 -32.36 35.97 82.50
N PHE A 234 -32.20 35.08 81.51
CA PHE A 234 -32.95 34.90 80.24
C PHE A 234 -32.81 35.97 79.13
N GLY A 235 -32.92 35.53 77.87
CA GLY A 235 -33.12 36.40 76.70
C GLY A 235 -32.27 36.02 75.48
N SER A 236 -32.88 35.41 74.46
CA SER A 236 -32.29 35.22 73.11
C SER A 236 -32.70 36.35 72.16
N SER A 237 -32.11 36.40 70.96
CA SER A 237 -32.41 37.35 69.85
C SER A 237 -31.75 38.75 70.03
N SER A 238 -31.36 39.53 69.00
CA SER A 238 -31.52 39.38 67.53
C SER A 238 -30.46 40.17 66.72
N SER A 239 -30.07 39.62 65.55
CA SER A 239 -30.05 40.26 64.19
C SER A 239 -29.32 41.59 63.85
N MET A 240 -28.91 41.66 62.56
CA MET A 240 -28.57 42.84 61.69
C MET A 240 -27.13 43.43 61.65
N GLY A 241 -26.70 43.80 60.42
CA GLY A 241 -25.44 44.50 60.05
C GLY A 241 -24.38 43.58 59.42
N SER A 242 -24.06 43.58 58.11
CA SER A 242 -23.43 44.63 57.26
C SER A 242 -22.00 45.00 57.71
N THR A 243 -20.91 44.99 56.92
CA THR A 243 -20.65 44.82 55.46
C THR A 243 -19.12 44.56 55.27
N SER A 244 -18.45 44.34 54.11
CA SER A 244 -18.72 44.30 52.65
C SER A 244 -17.53 43.59 51.91
N ASN A 245 -17.62 43.44 50.57
CA ASN A 245 -16.59 42.93 49.61
C ASN A 245 -16.19 41.43 49.72
N GLY A 246 -15.82 40.75 48.62
CA GLY A 246 -15.82 41.18 47.22
C GLY A 246 -15.20 40.14 46.27
N SER A 247 -15.51 40.24 44.97
CA SER A 247 -15.13 39.33 43.88
C SER A 247 -15.77 37.92 43.90
N SER A 248 -16.15 37.27 42.80
CA SER A 248 -16.60 37.61 41.43
C SER A 248 -16.40 36.33 40.61
N GLY A 249 -17.49 35.70 40.15
CA GLY A 249 -17.44 34.44 39.41
C GLY A 249 -18.84 34.03 38.95
N GLN A 250 -19.32 34.63 37.88
CA GLN A 250 -20.74 34.58 37.50
C GLN A 250 -21.12 33.23 36.86
N SER A 251 -22.02 32.48 37.50
CA SER A 251 -22.79 31.43 36.85
C SER A 251 -24.00 32.02 36.12
N MET A 252 -23.90 32.20 34.80
CA MET A 252 -25.04 32.52 33.94
C MET A 252 -25.30 31.35 33.00
N GLY A 253 -26.46 30.71 33.15
CA GLY A 253 -26.95 29.75 32.17
C GLY A 253 -27.52 30.47 30.96
N THR A 254 -27.00 30.19 29.77
CA THR A 254 -27.56 30.66 28.50
C THR A 254 -27.90 29.47 27.60
N SER A 255 -29.19 29.19 27.50
CA SER A 255 -29.75 28.36 26.44
C SER A 255 -29.58 29.10 25.10
N ILE A 256 -28.53 28.79 24.36
CA ILE A 256 -28.32 29.25 22.98
C ILE A 256 -28.26 28.04 22.05
N SER A 257 -29.08 28.10 21.00
CA SER A 257 -29.17 27.09 19.96
C SER A 257 -27.88 26.98 19.16
N ASP A 258 -27.62 25.76 18.70
CA ASP A 258 -26.98 25.41 17.42
C ASP A 258 -26.07 26.47 16.76
N THR A 259 -24.75 26.36 16.96
CA THR A 259 -23.73 26.87 16.01
C THR A 259 -22.33 26.32 16.31
N GLY A 260 -22.15 24.99 16.17
CA GLY A 260 -20.88 24.35 15.77
C GLY A 260 -19.54 24.72 16.44
N ARG A 261 -19.52 25.30 17.65
CA ARG A 261 -18.29 25.89 18.24
C ARG A 261 -17.34 24.85 18.84
N LYS A 262 -16.67 24.08 17.96
CA LYS A 262 -15.60 23.13 18.31
C LYS A 262 -14.61 23.76 19.30
N THR A 263 -14.14 22.98 20.26
CA THR A 263 -13.18 23.40 21.30
C THR A 263 -12.15 22.28 21.51
N CYS A 264 -10.87 22.62 21.67
CA CYS A 264 -9.81 21.63 21.82
C CYS A 264 -9.83 21.00 23.24
N PRO A 265 -9.95 19.66 23.38
CA PRO A 265 -10.02 19.01 24.68
C PRO A 265 -8.72 19.09 25.49
N ASN A 266 -7.57 19.29 24.83
CA ASN A 266 -6.26 19.33 25.47
C ASN A 266 -5.83 20.74 25.95
N CYS A 267 -6.49 21.82 25.51
CA CYS A 267 -6.10 23.18 25.92
C CYS A 267 -7.24 24.22 26.02
N GLY A 268 -8.50 23.82 25.85
CA GLY A 268 -9.67 24.72 25.92
C GLY A 268 -9.76 25.76 24.79
N ALA A 269 -8.84 25.76 23.82
CA ALA A 269 -8.83 26.72 22.74
C ALA A 269 -10.05 26.52 21.80
N THR A 270 -10.82 27.58 21.58
CA THR A 270 -12.10 27.55 20.85
C THR A 270 -11.93 27.82 19.35
N ALA A 271 -12.84 27.26 18.55
CA ALA A 271 -13.12 27.47 17.12
C ALA A 271 -11.97 28.01 16.25
N ASN A 272 -11.66 29.30 16.33
CA ASN A 272 -10.60 29.98 15.57
C ASN A 272 -9.21 29.31 15.71
N ALA A 273 -8.99 28.54 16.78
CA ALA A 273 -7.77 27.78 17.04
C ALA A 273 -7.81 26.32 16.53
N ILE A 274 -8.78 25.94 15.71
CA ILE A 274 -8.99 24.56 15.26
C ILE A 274 -9.10 24.53 13.73
N LYS A 275 -8.29 23.70 13.08
CA LYS A 275 -8.34 23.44 11.65
C LYS A 275 -8.88 22.04 11.38
N GLU A 276 -9.75 21.89 10.39
CA GLU A 276 -10.19 20.60 9.89
C GLU A 276 -9.24 20.13 8.78
N VAL A 277 -8.75 18.89 8.87
CA VAL A 277 -7.73 18.32 7.98
C VAL A 277 -8.11 16.88 7.63
N GLU A 278 -7.79 16.45 6.42
CA GLU A 278 -8.00 15.07 5.96
C GLU A 278 -7.06 14.08 6.67
N ASP A 279 -7.64 13.09 7.34
CA ASP A 279 -6.90 12.00 7.98
C ASP A 279 -6.55 10.92 6.95
N LYS A 280 -5.33 10.98 6.42
CA LYS A 280 -4.85 10.06 5.37
C LYS A 280 -4.73 8.61 5.83
N SER A 281 -4.74 8.35 7.14
CA SER A 281 -4.82 7.01 7.74
C SER A 281 -6.21 6.37 7.69
N LYS A 282 -7.29 7.14 7.45
CA LYS A 282 -8.67 6.64 7.57
C LYS A 282 -9.50 6.96 6.33
N ILE A 283 -9.45 6.07 5.34
CA ILE A 283 -10.19 6.18 4.07
C ILE A 283 -11.63 5.69 4.27
N ILE A 284 -12.61 6.46 3.77
CA ILE A 284 -14.05 6.18 3.85
C ILE A 284 -14.53 5.43 2.59
N SER A 285 -14.09 5.85 1.40
CA SER A 285 -14.37 5.17 0.13
C SER A 285 -13.17 5.30 -0.81
N TYR A 286 -13.04 4.37 -1.76
CA TYR A 286 -11.95 4.32 -2.74
C TYR A 286 -12.40 4.67 -4.18
N ILE A 287 -13.71 4.81 -4.44
CA ILE A 287 -14.28 4.94 -5.78
C ILE A 287 -15.18 6.18 -5.84
N PRO A 288 -15.06 7.04 -6.88
CA PRO A 288 -14.10 7.01 -7.99
C PRO A 288 -12.72 7.61 -7.65
N LYS A 289 -12.55 8.15 -6.44
CA LYS A 289 -11.28 8.60 -5.85
C LYS A 289 -11.28 8.28 -4.34
N PRO A 290 -10.12 8.11 -3.69
CA PRO A 290 -10.06 7.95 -2.24
C PRO A 290 -10.62 9.19 -1.53
N THR A 291 -11.62 9.00 -0.67
CA THR A 291 -12.14 10.02 0.24
C THR A 291 -11.68 9.72 1.65
N TYR A 292 -11.08 10.71 2.31
CA TYR A 292 -10.52 10.59 3.65
C TYR A 292 -11.50 11.07 4.71
N ALA A 293 -11.41 10.50 5.91
CA ALA A 293 -12.06 11.06 7.09
C ALA A 293 -11.48 12.44 7.43
N LYS A 294 -12.22 13.22 8.21
CA LYS A 294 -11.82 14.55 8.66
C LYS A 294 -11.50 14.52 10.14
N LYS A 295 -10.34 15.06 10.52
CA LYS A 295 -9.92 15.28 11.91
C LYS A 295 -9.68 16.75 12.19
N ASN A 296 -9.69 17.12 13.46
CA ASN A 296 -9.52 18.48 13.95
C ASN A 296 -8.13 18.61 14.56
N ILE A 297 -7.36 19.61 14.15
CA ILE A 297 -6.01 19.87 14.67
C ILE A 297 -6.02 21.23 15.36
N CYS A 298 -5.63 21.28 16.63
CA CYS A 298 -5.50 22.53 17.36
C CYS A 298 -4.22 23.28 16.99
N THR A 299 -4.34 24.50 16.49
CA THR A 299 -3.21 25.36 16.09
C THR A 299 -2.43 25.95 17.26
N LYS A 300 -2.86 25.70 18.50
CA LYS A 300 -2.19 26.17 19.74
C LYS A 300 -1.33 25.10 20.42
N CYS A 301 -1.77 23.84 20.44
CA CYS A 301 -1.04 22.75 21.11
C CYS A 301 -0.72 21.55 20.19
N GLY A 302 -1.06 21.61 18.90
CA GLY A 302 -0.81 20.53 17.93
C GLY A 302 -1.71 19.30 18.08
N PHE A 303 -2.57 19.25 19.10
CA PHE A 303 -3.40 18.07 19.40
C PHE A 303 -4.44 17.79 18.31
N GLU A 304 -4.51 16.54 17.87
CA GLU A 304 -5.43 16.03 16.85
C GLU A 304 -6.59 15.24 17.49
N PHE A 305 -7.84 15.44 17.02
CA PHE A 305 -9.07 14.80 17.55
C PHE A 305 -10.26 14.81 16.58
#